data_AF-A0A2N2QYI9-F1
#
_entry.id   AF-A0A2N2QYI9-F1
#
_cell.length_a   1.000
_cell.length_b   1.000
_cell.length_c   1.000
_cell.angle_alpha   90.00
_cell.angle_beta   90.00
_cell.angle_gamma   90.00
#
_symmetry.space_group_name_H-M   'P 1'
#
loop_
_entity.id
_entity.type
_entity.pdbx_description
1 polymer ?
#
loop_
_entity_poly.entity_id
_entity_poly.type
_entity_poly.pdbx_seq_one_letter_code
_entity_poly.pdbx_strand_id
1 'polypeptide(L)'
;MVTVTVTATDMAMRSRIPVRLPLVAALLLTTASGAWAQQAGGGALPTPAMGAVSTVNTAQTAGGGAGPTGGRAWSIRPRIGMTMTATDNGRVGGNANSESDLITELSPGIRIDARTARLRGYFDYSLRGQHYLNNSSSRTQNALNAFGTFEAVEDWLFIDVSGNIAQQSISAFGTQSNDSLQNSNSTETATYRLSPYIRGKLGNAVDYQLRYNASTTRADASSASNVDIGQWVGRLGGSTPFHNLRWSVDANRQTTDYSNGRKTDADLLRAMVTYAITPQFRLSASGGWERNNYASLDQESRSMHGYGFDWNPTTRTQISAFKESRFFGDGHRFSFNHRFPMSSIRYTDTKDVSVNPNQFATAGMGSIYDMYFEHYAAQFPDPILRAAKVNDLLAASGINPNQQVVSGFLSSQASLQRQQQLAFVLYGARNSLTLQLNRSENSSLLTAAVVDDFAQSTVIRQRGIGLSLSHRLTPLSNLNASVNRQQSTGQGNGSNLKTTTTAYVVSASTKLGAKTTGSLSLRHTNFDTTTNPYTENALVGTVTYTY
;
A
#
# COMPACT_ATOMS: atom_id res chain seq x y z
N MET A 1 -37.50 36.90 -59.53
CA MET A 1 -38.29 37.18 -58.31
C MET A 1 -38.54 35.85 -57.63
N VAL A 2 -38.25 35.71 -56.34
CA VAL A 2 -38.44 34.49 -55.52
C VAL A 2 -37.71 33.22 -56.01
N THR A 3 -36.60 32.89 -55.37
CA THR A 3 -36.10 31.51 -55.26
C THR A 3 -36.11 31.15 -53.78
N VAL A 4 -36.79 30.06 -53.42
CA VAL A 4 -36.99 29.66 -52.02
C VAL A 4 -35.75 28.95 -51.49
N THR A 5 -35.20 29.46 -50.38
CA THR A 5 -34.17 28.77 -49.59
C THR A 5 -34.78 28.33 -48.27
N VAL A 6 -34.79 27.03 -48.00
CA VAL A 6 -35.39 26.45 -46.80
C VAL A 6 -34.41 26.57 -45.61
N THR A 7 -34.81 27.31 -44.58
CA THR A 7 -34.14 27.36 -43.28
C THR A 7 -34.78 26.40 -42.28
N ALA A 8 -33.97 25.46 -41.80
CA ALA A 8 -34.09 24.80 -40.51
C ALA A 8 -32.66 24.81 -39.92
N THR A 9 -32.33 25.33 -38.74
CA THR A 9 -33.07 25.34 -37.46
C THR A 9 -33.44 23.94 -37.01
N ASP A 10 -32.51 23.21 -36.37
CA ASP A 10 -32.74 22.84 -34.96
C ASP A 10 -31.51 22.36 -34.17
N MET A 11 -31.67 22.42 -32.84
CA MET A 11 -31.04 21.65 -31.75
C MET A 11 -29.50 21.57 -31.61
N ALA A 12 -28.97 22.49 -30.80
CA ALA A 12 -27.74 22.23 -30.04
C ALA A 12 -28.02 21.27 -28.86
N MET A 13 -27.61 20.00 -28.97
CA MET A 13 -27.70 19.04 -27.85
C MET A 13 -26.69 19.38 -26.74
N ARG A 14 -27.16 20.06 -25.69
CA ARG A 14 -26.49 20.09 -24.38
C ARG A 14 -26.78 18.80 -23.61
N SER A 15 -25.91 17.81 -23.73
CA SER A 15 -25.95 16.59 -22.90
C SER A 15 -25.57 16.90 -21.44
N ARG A 16 -26.56 17.32 -20.64
CA ARG A 16 -26.43 17.40 -19.17
C ARG A 16 -26.36 16.00 -18.58
N ILE A 17 -25.15 15.48 -18.35
CA ILE A 17 -24.94 14.27 -17.55
C ILE A 17 -25.26 14.60 -16.09
N PRO A 18 -26.22 13.93 -15.44
CA PRO A 18 -26.57 14.22 -14.04
C PRO A 18 -25.54 13.61 -13.10
N VAL A 19 -24.63 14.44 -12.57
CA VAL A 19 -23.70 14.04 -11.51
C VAL A 19 -24.48 13.81 -10.20
N ARG A 20 -24.90 12.56 -9.96
CA ARG A 20 -25.42 12.12 -8.66
C ARG A 20 -24.28 11.54 -7.82
N LEU A 21 -23.60 12.41 -7.07
CA LEU A 21 -22.70 11.96 -5.99
C LEU A 21 -23.50 11.24 -4.89
N PRO A 22 -23.10 10.03 -4.45
CA PRO A 22 -23.61 9.43 -3.22
C PRO A 22 -22.85 9.99 -2.00
N LEU A 23 -23.19 11.21 -1.58
CA LEU A 23 -22.65 11.84 -0.37
C LEU A 23 -23.36 11.27 0.89
N VAL A 24 -23.19 9.96 1.14
CA VAL A 24 -23.89 9.22 2.22
C VAL A 24 -22.98 8.22 2.96
N ALA A 25 -21.65 8.40 2.92
CA ALA A 25 -20.69 7.51 3.60
C ALA A 25 -20.34 7.92 5.05
N ALA A 26 -20.89 9.03 5.57
CA ALA A 26 -20.44 9.66 6.81
C ALA A 26 -21.42 9.54 8.00
N LEU A 27 -22.58 8.90 7.85
CA LEU A 27 -23.61 8.89 8.91
C LEU A 27 -24.48 7.61 8.94
N LEU A 28 -23.88 6.46 9.26
CA LEU A 28 -24.62 5.22 9.56
C LEU A 28 -24.10 4.55 10.85
N LEU A 29 -24.53 5.11 11.98
CA LEU A 29 -24.44 4.52 13.32
C LEU A 29 -25.83 4.58 13.98
N THR A 30 -26.77 3.73 13.55
CA THR A 30 -27.86 3.16 14.39
C THR A 30 -28.73 2.18 13.58
N THR A 31 -29.13 1.08 14.24
CA THR A 31 -30.27 0.20 13.94
C THR A 31 -30.42 -0.39 12.53
N ALA A 32 -29.97 -1.64 12.38
CA ALA A 32 -30.65 -2.64 11.55
C ALA A 32 -30.48 -4.03 12.17
N SER A 33 -31.55 -4.58 12.74
CA SER A 33 -31.60 -5.91 13.34
C SER A 33 -32.05 -6.97 12.32
N GLY A 34 -31.33 -8.09 12.24
CA GLY A 34 -31.89 -9.40 11.92
C GLY A 34 -32.41 -9.67 10.50
N ALA A 35 -31.58 -10.29 9.68
CA ALA A 35 -32.02 -11.36 8.77
C ALA A 35 -30.85 -12.33 8.56
N TRP A 36 -30.96 -13.56 9.10
CA TRP A 36 -30.00 -14.63 8.82
C TRP A 36 -30.36 -15.29 7.50
N ALA A 37 -29.39 -15.41 6.59
CA ALA A 37 -29.45 -16.31 5.45
C ALA A 37 -28.17 -17.15 5.43
N GLN A 38 -28.32 -18.47 5.49
CA GLN A 38 -27.19 -19.40 5.43
C GLN A 38 -26.56 -19.38 4.03
N GLN A 39 -25.27 -19.08 3.94
CA GLN A 39 -24.47 -19.54 2.80
C GLN A 39 -23.04 -19.82 3.23
N ALA A 40 -22.64 -21.08 3.09
CA ALA A 40 -21.37 -21.60 3.58
C ALA A 40 -20.24 -21.51 2.53
N GLY A 41 -19.00 -21.57 3.02
CA GLY A 41 -17.84 -22.00 2.23
C GLY A 41 -16.50 -21.42 2.73
N GLY A 42 -15.38 -21.75 2.06
CA GLY A 42 -14.04 -21.18 2.23
C GLY A 42 -13.54 -20.29 1.07
N GLY A 43 -12.29 -19.82 1.17
CA GLY A 43 -11.56 -18.85 0.31
C GLY A 43 -10.14 -18.57 0.88
N ALA A 44 -9.36 -17.55 0.46
CA ALA A 44 -7.90 -17.38 0.75
C ALA A 44 -7.48 -16.32 1.82
N LEU A 45 -6.48 -16.64 2.67
CA LEU A 45 -6.10 -15.86 3.88
C LEU A 45 -5.37 -14.54 3.55
N PRO A 46 -5.59 -13.47 4.32
CA PRO A 46 -4.51 -12.53 4.61
C PRO A 46 -3.61 -13.24 5.63
N THR A 47 -2.47 -13.77 5.17
CA THR A 47 -1.55 -14.46 6.08
C THR A 47 -1.11 -13.50 7.19
N PRO A 48 -1.26 -13.88 8.48
CA PRO A 48 -0.78 -13.03 9.56
C PRO A 48 0.71 -12.84 9.39
N ALA A 49 1.20 -11.62 9.62
CA ALA A 49 2.63 -11.32 9.59
C ALA A 49 3.34 -12.05 10.74
N MET A 50 3.66 -13.34 10.57
CA MET A 50 4.51 -14.09 11.49
C MET A 50 5.93 -13.55 11.38
N GLY A 51 6.25 -12.59 12.24
CA GLY A 51 7.39 -11.69 12.12
C GLY A 51 7.09 -10.28 12.62
N ALA A 52 5.82 -9.86 12.62
CA ALA A 52 5.36 -8.97 13.68
C ALA A 52 5.51 -9.77 14.97
N VAL A 53 6.48 -9.37 15.80
CA VAL A 53 6.27 -9.50 17.23
C VAL A 53 4.99 -8.70 17.47
N SER A 54 3.90 -9.41 17.74
CA SER A 54 2.88 -8.82 18.58
C SER A 54 3.62 -8.47 19.87
N THR A 55 4.01 -7.20 19.99
CA THR A 55 3.96 -6.53 21.27
C THR A 55 2.49 -6.63 21.66
N VAL A 56 2.17 -7.78 22.26
CA VAL A 56 1.16 -7.85 23.29
C VAL A 56 1.69 -6.85 24.30
N ASN A 57 1.31 -5.59 24.14
CA ASN A 57 1.12 -4.71 25.27
C ASN A 57 0.02 -5.39 26.08
N THR A 58 0.42 -6.41 26.84
CA THR A 58 -0.16 -6.66 28.14
C THR A 58 0.02 -5.34 28.84
N ALA A 59 -1.04 -4.52 28.83
CA ALA A 59 -1.24 -3.53 29.85
C ALA A 59 -1.35 -4.33 31.14
N GLN A 60 -0.20 -4.67 31.71
CA GLN A 60 -0.11 -5.28 33.03
C GLN A 60 -0.71 -4.24 33.95
N THR A 61 -1.83 -4.62 34.57
CA THR A 61 -2.54 -3.84 35.58
C THR A 61 -1.70 -3.77 36.85
N ALA A 62 -0.63 -2.99 36.80
CA ALA A 62 0.06 -2.47 37.96
C ALA A 62 -0.75 -1.26 38.47
N GLY A 63 -1.52 -1.45 39.53
CA GLY A 63 -2.23 -0.35 40.19
C GLY A 63 -1.24 0.67 40.75
N GLY A 64 -1.38 1.93 40.35
CA GLY A 64 -0.53 3.03 40.78
C GLY A 64 -0.93 4.30 40.04
N GLY A 65 -1.60 5.23 40.74
CA GLY A 65 -2.23 6.37 40.09
C GLY A 65 -1.24 7.37 39.49
N ALA A 66 -1.31 7.56 38.18
CA ALA A 66 -0.85 8.76 37.49
C ALA A 66 -1.94 9.15 36.47
N GLY A 67 -2.48 10.36 36.59
CA GLY A 67 -3.61 10.79 35.75
C GLY A 67 -3.24 10.91 34.27
N PRO A 68 -4.24 10.84 33.35
CA PRO A 68 -3.98 10.96 31.92
C PRO A 68 -3.42 12.35 31.59
N THR A 69 -2.17 12.41 31.16
CA THR A 69 -1.57 13.61 30.58
C THR A 69 -2.33 13.99 29.31
N GLY A 70 -2.98 15.17 29.34
CA GLY A 70 -4.02 15.56 28.39
C GLY A 70 -3.54 15.83 26.96
N GLY A 71 -3.28 14.78 26.19
CA GLY A 71 -3.30 14.86 24.73
C GLY A 71 -4.73 15.11 24.23
N ARG A 72 -4.92 16.03 23.27
CA ARG A 72 -6.24 16.22 22.65
C ARG A 72 -6.68 14.91 21.98
N ALA A 73 -7.87 14.44 22.33
CA ALA A 73 -8.47 13.22 21.78
C ALA A 73 -8.73 13.30 20.27
N TRP A 74 -8.84 14.52 19.73
CA TRP A 74 -8.95 14.81 18.30
C TRP A 74 -7.98 15.94 17.92
N SER A 75 -7.28 15.80 16.80
CA SER A 75 -6.42 16.82 16.20
C SER A 75 -6.84 17.03 14.75
N ILE A 76 -7.37 18.20 14.43
CA ILE A 76 -7.75 18.60 13.07
C ILE A 76 -6.71 19.62 12.59
N ARG A 77 -6.09 19.36 11.44
CA ARG A 77 -5.04 20.17 10.82
C ARG A 77 -5.36 20.39 9.34
N PRO A 78 -6.08 21.47 9.01
CA PRO A 78 -6.19 21.93 7.63
C PRO A 78 -4.81 22.32 7.08
N ARG A 79 -4.60 22.14 5.77
CA ARG A 79 -3.41 22.60 5.05
C ARG A 79 -3.78 23.09 3.66
N ILE A 80 -2.95 23.96 3.11
CA ILE A 80 -3.00 24.35 1.70
C ILE A 80 -1.59 24.36 1.15
N GLY A 81 -1.38 23.61 0.06
CA GLY A 81 -0.16 23.64 -0.74
C GLY A 81 -0.37 24.43 -2.02
N MET A 82 0.68 25.10 -2.47
CA MET A 82 0.81 25.57 -3.85
C MET A 82 2.13 25.04 -4.41
N THR A 83 2.08 24.41 -5.58
CA THR A 83 3.24 23.89 -6.29
C THR A 83 3.29 24.48 -7.70
N MET A 84 4.44 25.00 -8.10
CA MET A 84 4.74 25.38 -9.48
C MET A 84 5.79 24.42 -10.02
N THR A 85 5.54 23.82 -11.19
CA THR A 85 6.49 22.96 -11.90
C THR A 85 6.76 23.56 -13.27
N ALA A 86 7.96 24.10 -13.48
CA ALA A 86 8.46 24.41 -14.82
C ALA A 86 9.14 23.16 -15.36
N THR A 87 8.70 22.65 -16.51
CA THR A 87 9.22 21.41 -17.13
C THR A 87 9.44 21.61 -18.63
N ASP A 88 10.41 20.90 -19.21
CA ASP A 88 10.61 20.80 -20.66
C ASP A 88 9.69 19.76 -21.34
N ASN A 89 8.91 19.02 -20.54
CA ASN A 89 8.01 17.98 -21.03
C ASN A 89 6.76 17.82 -20.13
N GLY A 90 5.71 18.61 -20.40
CA GLY A 90 4.47 18.62 -19.62
C GLY A 90 3.53 17.42 -19.84
N ARG A 91 3.69 16.68 -20.96
CA ARG A 91 2.82 15.57 -21.35
C ARG A 91 3.64 14.40 -21.91
N VAL A 92 3.53 13.23 -21.27
CA VAL A 92 4.33 12.06 -21.58
C VAL A 92 3.47 10.85 -21.96
N GLY A 93 3.92 10.09 -22.94
CA GLY A 93 3.21 8.90 -23.44
C GLY A 93 2.22 9.18 -24.58
N GLY A 94 1.96 8.15 -25.39
CA GLY A 94 1.31 8.29 -26.70
C GLY A 94 2.23 8.97 -27.73
N ASN A 95 1.67 9.38 -28.87
CA ASN A 95 2.37 10.14 -29.92
C ASN A 95 2.53 11.63 -29.52
N ALA A 96 2.86 11.92 -28.26
CA ALA A 96 3.03 13.28 -27.77
C ALA A 96 4.45 13.78 -28.06
N ASN A 97 4.57 14.98 -28.64
CA ASN A 97 5.84 15.68 -28.71
C ASN A 97 6.23 16.19 -27.32
N SER A 98 7.54 16.29 -27.05
CA SER A 98 8.04 16.96 -25.85
C SER A 98 7.76 18.45 -25.97
N GLU A 99 6.93 18.97 -25.06
CA GLU A 99 6.51 20.36 -25.02
C GLU A 99 6.76 20.91 -23.62
N SER A 100 7.46 22.04 -23.53
CA SER A 100 7.67 22.71 -22.26
C SER A 100 6.36 23.23 -21.71
N ASP A 101 6.20 23.21 -20.38
CA ASP A 101 5.01 23.72 -19.72
C ASP A 101 5.32 24.27 -18.33
N LEU A 102 4.46 25.18 -17.87
CA LEU A 102 4.41 25.64 -16.49
C LEU A 102 3.12 25.12 -15.86
N ILE A 103 3.26 24.15 -14.96
CA ILE A 103 2.13 23.52 -14.28
C ILE A 103 1.95 24.19 -12.93
N THR A 104 0.77 24.77 -12.70
CA THR A 104 0.38 25.34 -11.40
C THR A 104 -0.57 24.38 -10.72
N GLU A 105 -0.23 23.92 -9.52
CA GLU A 105 -1.06 23.06 -8.68
C GLU A 105 -1.44 23.76 -7.38
N LEU A 106 -2.72 23.73 -7.03
CA LEU A 106 -3.25 24.10 -5.72
C LEU A 106 -3.77 22.84 -5.01
N SER A 107 -3.33 22.62 -3.77
CA SER A 107 -3.65 21.42 -2.99
C SER A 107 -4.18 21.74 -1.58
N PRO A 108 -5.44 22.20 -1.45
CA PRO A 108 -6.14 22.18 -0.16
C PRO A 108 -6.27 20.74 0.37
N GLY A 109 -6.12 20.58 1.68
CA GLY A 109 -6.31 19.31 2.34
C GLY A 109 -6.59 19.43 3.83
N ILE A 110 -6.99 18.32 4.43
CA ILE A 110 -7.32 18.23 5.86
C ILE A 110 -6.82 16.91 6.40
N ARG A 111 -6.09 16.99 7.52
CA ARG A 111 -5.73 15.82 8.33
C ARG A 111 -6.52 15.85 9.63
N ILE A 112 -7.13 14.72 9.97
CA ILE A 112 -7.80 14.46 11.24
C ILE A 112 -7.13 13.25 11.88
N ASP A 113 -6.61 13.41 13.10
CA ASP A 113 -6.09 12.31 13.91
C ASP A 113 -7.03 12.10 15.11
N ALA A 114 -7.48 10.86 15.32
CA ALA A 114 -8.43 10.46 16.38
C ALA A 114 -7.76 9.49 17.36
N ARG A 115 -7.81 9.81 18.65
CA ARG A 115 -7.20 9.04 19.75
C ARG A 115 -8.07 9.11 21.00
N THR A 116 -9.11 8.28 21.04
CA THR A 116 -9.98 8.11 22.22
C THR A 116 -9.71 6.74 22.87
N ALA A 117 -10.47 6.39 23.91
CA ALA A 117 -10.42 5.06 24.50
C ALA A 117 -10.75 3.97 23.47
N ARG A 118 -11.85 4.15 22.71
CA ARG A 118 -12.43 3.16 21.79
C ARG A 118 -12.23 3.44 20.30
N LEU A 119 -11.66 4.59 19.91
CA LEU A 119 -11.39 4.94 18.52
C LEU A 119 -9.94 5.39 18.35
N ARG A 120 -9.22 4.72 17.44
CA ARG A 120 -7.86 5.11 17.05
C ARG A 120 -7.77 5.14 15.53
N GLY A 121 -7.38 6.26 14.96
CA GLY A 121 -7.29 6.39 13.50
C GLY A 121 -6.78 7.73 13.01
N TYR A 122 -6.65 7.83 11.69
CA TYR A 122 -6.38 9.06 10.98
C TYR A 122 -7.17 9.10 9.66
N PHE A 123 -7.43 10.32 9.20
CA PHE A 123 -8.02 10.63 7.90
C PHE A 123 -7.21 11.78 7.31
N ASP A 124 -6.55 11.55 6.18
CA ASP A 124 -5.75 12.55 5.48
C ASP A 124 -6.23 12.65 4.04
N TYR A 125 -6.89 13.76 3.69
CA TYR A 125 -7.45 14.01 2.36
C TYR A 125 -6.87 15.30 1.78
N SER A 126 -6.60 15.31 0.48
CA SER A 126 -6.31 16.51 -0.29
C SER A 126 -6.86 16.42 -1.71
N LEU A 127 -7.37 17.54 -2.21
CA LEU A 127 -7.79 17.72 -3.59
C LEU A 127 -6.70 18.50 -4.32
N ARG A 128 -6.10 17.94 -5.37
CA ARG A 128 -5.11 18.61 -6.22
C ARG A 128 -5.79 19.17 -7.46
N GLY A 129 -5.81 20.50 -7.61
CA GLY A 129 -6.24 21.17 -8.84
C GLY A 129 -5.01 21.64 -9.62
N GLN A 130 -4.78 21.05 -10.80
CA GLN A 130 -3.64 21.31 -11.68
C GLN A 130 -4.10 22.09 -12.91
N HIS A 131 -3.35 23.12 -13.30
CA HIS A 131 -3.54 23.88 -14.54
C HIS A 131 -2.25 23.93 -15.34
N TYR A 132 -2.37 23.67 -16.64
CA TYR A 132 -1.29 23.53 -17.61
C TYR A 132 -1.32 24.76 -18.51
N LEU A 133 -0.33 25.66 -18.42
CA LEU A 133 -0.38 26.96 -19.09
C LEU A 133 -0.34 26.81 -20.62
N ASN A 134 0.63 26.06 -21.15
CA ASN A 134 0.83 25.97 -22.60
C ASN A 134 -0.22 25.10 -23.29
N ASN A 135 -0.71 24.06 -22.61
CA ASN A 135 -1.76 23.17 -23.12
C ASN A 135 -3.19 23.65 -22.75
N SER A 136 -3.34 24.78 -22.05
CA SER A 136 -4.62 25.37 -21.60
C SER A 136 -5.63 24.40 -20.96
N SER A 137 -5.13 23.31 -20.38
CA SER A 137 -5.95 22.24 -19.80
C SER A 137 -5.93 22.30 -18.26
N SER A 138 -6.89 21.63 -17.65
CA SER A 138 -6.96 21.50 -16.19
C SER A 138 -7.30 20.07 -15.80
N ARG A 139 -6.80 19.65 -14.64
CA ARG A 139 -7.01 18.32 -14.07
C ARG A 139 -7.26 18.45 -12.58
N THR A 140 -8.25 17.71 -12.08
CA THR A 140 -8.45 17.50 -10.65
C THR A 140 -8.04 16.07 -10.29
N GLN A 141 -7.37 15.89 -9.16
CA GLN A 141 -7.01 14.57 -8.63
C GLN A 141 -7.34 14.52 -7.14
N ASN A 142 -7.92 13.42 -6.69
CA ASN A 142 -8.10 13.15 -5.26
C ASN A 142 -6.88 12.39 -4.72
N ALA A 143 -6.51 12.71 -3.48
CA ALA A 143 -5.63 11.86 -2.68
C ALA A 143 -6.27 11.67 -1.30
N LEU A 144 -6.42 10.41 -0.90
CA LEU A 144 -6.95 10.02 0.41
C LEU A 144 -6.04 8.94 0.98
N ASN A 145 -5.68 9.07 2.26
CA ASN A 145 -5.18 7.97 3.06
C ASN A 145 -5.85 8.03 4.44
N ALA A 146 -6.70 7.05 4.74
CA ALA A 146 -7.45 6.96 5.97
C ALA A 146 -7.44 5.53 6.53
N PHE A 147 -7.31 5.43 7.85
CA PHE A 147 -7.39 4.17 8.59
C PHE A 147 -7.96 4.44 9.98
N GLY A 148 -8.85 3.58 10.47
CA GLY A 148 -9.32 3.64 11.85
C GLY A 148 -9.78 2.28 12.37
N THR A 149 -9.49 2.02 13.64
CA THR A 149 -10.02 0.90 14.42
C THR A 149 -10.97 1.45 15.46
N PHE A 150 -12.21 0.96 15.45
CA PHE A 150 -13.24 1.24 16.45
C PHE A 150 -13.55 -0.01 17.28
N GLU A 151 -13.48 0.13 18.60
CA GLU A 151 -13.83 -0.88 19.58
C GLU A 151 -15.30 -0.71 19.97
N ALA A 152 -16.16 -1.51 19.33
CA ALA A 152 -17.61 -1.45 19.50
C ALA A 152 -18.05 -2.14 20.80
N VAL A 153 -17.37 -3.21 21.20
CA VAL A 153 -17.52 -3.86 22.52
C VAL A 153 -16.13 -4.08 23.11
N GLU A 154 -15.98 -3.70 24.37
CA GLU A 154 -14.71 -3.68 25.10
C GLU A 154 -13.96 -5.02 25.03
N ASP A 155 -12.73 -4.95 24.55
CA ASP A 155 -11.79 -6.04 24.25
C ASP A 155 -12.28 -7.20 23.36
N TRP A 156 -13.52 -7.15 22.86
CA TRP A 156 -14.19 -8.25 22.16
C TRP A 156 -14.53 -7.96 20.70
N LEU A 157 -15.30 -6.90 20.41
CA LEU A 157 -15.77 -6.58 19.05
C LEU A 157 -15.14 -5.30 18.53
N PHE A 158 -14.48 -5.42 17.39
CA PHE A 158 -13.75 -4.35 16.73
C PHE A 158 -14.21 -4.18 15.29
N ILE A 159 -14.05 -2.99 14.74
CA ILE A 159 -14.33 -2.64 13.36
C ILE A 159 -13.15 -1.83 12.83
N ASP A 160 -12.39 -2.42 11.91
CA ASP A 160 -11.40 -1.67 11.13
C ASP A 160 -12.04 -1.09 9.87
N VAL A 161 -11.69 0.14 9.52
CA VAL A 161 -12.05 0.82 8.28
C VAL A 161 -10.79 1.43 7.67
N SER A 162 -10.63 1.34 6.35
CA SER A 162 -9.59 2.08 5.63
C SER A 162 -10.04 2.54 4.25
N GLY A 163 -9.53 3.69 3.82
CA GLY A 163 -9.77 4.25 2.50
C GLY A 163 -8.46 4.79 1.91
N ASN A 164 -8.18 4.46 0.65
CA ASN A 164 -7.03 4.97 -0.09
C ASN A 164 -7.47 5.42 -1.48
N ILE A 165 -7.19 6.66 -1.85
CA ILE A 165 -7.35 7.16 -3.23
C ILE A 165 -5.98 7.65 -3.68
N ALA A 166 -5.49 7.10 -4.79
CA ALA A 166 -4.18 7.41 -5.36
C ALA A 166 -4.20 7.26 -6.88
N GLN A 167 -3.19 7.82 -7.56
CA GLN A 167 -2.92 7.51 -8.96
C GLN A 167 -2.16 6.18 -9.06
N GLN A 168 -2.55 5.33 -10.02
CA GLN A 168 -1.92 4.03 -10.26
C GLN A 168 -1.53 3.89 -11.74
N SER A 169 -0.39 3.26 -12.01
CA SER A 169 -0.01 2.88 -13.38
C SER A 169 -0.98 1.83 -13.91
N ILE A 170 -1.56 2.04 -15.09
CA ILE A 170 -2.48 1.07 -15.73
C ILE A 170 -1.68 -0.17 -16.14
N SER A 171 -0.56 0.05 -16.83
CA SER A 171 0.39 -0.97 -17.30
C SER A 171 1.80 -0.75 -16.72
N ALA A 172 2.53 -1.84 -16.48
CA ALA A 172 3.96 -1.87 -16.17
C ALA A 172 4.86 -1.59 -17.39
N PHE A 173 4.31 -1.70 -18.61
CA PHE A 173 4.99 -1.48 -19.89
C PHE A 173 4.60 -0.18 -20.59
N GLY A 174 3.50 0.44 -20.18
CA GLY A 174 3.19 1.81 -20.57
C GLY A 174 4.16 2.83 -19.94
N THR A 175 4.07 4.08 -20.40
CA THR A 175 4.87 5.20 -19.90
C THR A 175 4.72 5.35 -18.39
N GLN A 176 5.82 5.38 -17.65
CA GLN A 176 5.82 5.66 -16.20
C GLN A 176 6.16 7.13 -15.99
N SER A 177 5.47 7.83 -15.09
CA SER A 177 5.66 9.27 -14.84
C SER A 177 5.36 9.64 -13.39
N ASN A 178 5.63 10.89 -13.01
CA ASN A 178 5.14 11.48 -11.77
C ASN A 178 3.69 12.02 -11.90
N ASP A 179 2.96 12.09 -10.79
CA ASP A 179 1.56 12.57 -10.67
C ASP A 179 1.28 13.97 -11.27
N SER A 180 2.31 14.82 -11.44
CA SER A 180 2.18 16.16 -12.01
C SER A 180 1.98 16.15 -13.53
N LEU A 181 2.49 15.12 -14.22
CA LEU A 181 2.49 15.05 -15.67
C LEU A 181 1.18 14.45 -16.20
N GLN A 182 0.77 14.90 -17.38
CA GLN A 182 -0.28 14.20 -18.12
C GLN A 182 0.31 12.92 -18.71
N ASN A 183 -0.24 11.77 -18.31
CA ASN A 183 0.21 10.45 -18.74
C ASN A 183 -1.02 9.56 -18.99
N SER A 184 -1.12 9.00 -20.19
CA SER A 184 -2.22 8.10 -20.60
C SER A 184 -2.18 6.73 -19.91
N ASN A 185 -1.06 6.37 -19.30
CA ASN A 185 -0.86 5.12 -18.55
C ASN A 185 -1.08 5.32 -17.03
N SER A 186 -1.83 6.33 -16.61
CA SER A 186 -2.11 6.65 -15.21
C SER A 186 -3.62 6.80 -15.00
N THR A 187 -4.14 6.25 -13.90
CA THR A 187 -5.57 6.35 -13.54
C THR A 187 -5.76 6.56 -12.04
N GLU A 188 -6.81 7.29 -11.65
CA GLU A 188 -7.20 7.36 -10.25
C GLU A 188 -7.81 6.02 -9.82
N THR A 189 -7.40 5.52 -8.67
CA THR A 189 -7.89 4.28 -8.07
C THR A 189 -8.34 4.56 -6.65
N ALA A 190 -9.61 4.27 -6.36
CA ALA A 190 -10.23 4.43 -5.05
C ALA A 190 -10.51 3.06 -4.42
N THR A 191 -9.82 2.75 -3.32
CA THR A 191 -9.96 1.51 -2.54
C THR A 191 -10.61 1.80 -1.19
N TYR A 192 -11.69 1.10 -0.85
CA TYR A 192 -12.35 1.18 0.46
C TYR A 192 -12.45 -0.21 1.08
N ARG A 193 -12.17 -0.31 2.38
CA ARG A 193 -12.25 -1.57 3.14
C ARG A 193 -12.96 -1.37 4.47
N LEU A 194 -13.85 -2.31 4.78
CA LEU A 194 -14.53 -2.48 6.06
C LEU A 194 -14.17 -3.86 6.61
N SER A 195 -13.84 -3.99 7.88
CA SER A 195 -13.43 -5.27 8.46
C SER A 195 -13.82 -5.42 9.94
N PRO A 196 -15.06 -5.85 10.24
CA PRO A 196 -15.45 -6.21 11.59
C PRO A 196 -14.76 -7.51 12.02
N TYR A 197 -14.34 -7.59 13.28
CA TYR A 197 -13.79 -8.81 13.87
C TYR A 197 -14.12 -8.93 15.36
N ILE A 198 -14.33 -10.17 15.79
CA ILE A 198 -14.37 -10.56 17.19
C ILE A 198 -13.06 -11.26 17.57
N ARG A 199 -12.62 -11.07 18.82
CA ARG A 199 -11.49 -11.80 19.41
C ARG A 199 -11.78 -12.13 20.86
N GLY A 200 -11.14 -13.16 21.40
CA GLY A 200 -11.23 -13.48 22.82
C GLY A 200 -10.40 -14.69 23.22
N LYS A 201 -10.68 -15.20 24.41
CA LYS A 201 -10.09 -16.43 24.95
C LYS A 201 -11.17 -17.37 25.44
N LEU A 202 -10.96 -18.67 25.25
CA LEU A 202 -11.77 -19.75 25.83
C LEU A 202 -10.97 -20.32 27.01
N GLY A 203 -11.39 -19.95 28.22
CA GLY A 203 -10.61 -20.20 29.44
C GLY A 203 -9.21 -19.57 29.36
N ASN A 204 -8.22 -20.26 29.92
CA ASN A 204 -6.83 -19.77 29.97
C ASN A 204 -5.92 -20.32 28.85
N ALA A 205 -6.43 -21.21 27.98
CA ALA A 205 -5.57 -22.03 27.10
C ALA A 205 -5.70 -21.73 25.60
N VAL A 206 -6.84 -21.22 25.14
CA VAL A 206 -7.16 -21.06 23.71
C VAL A 206 -7.54 -19.62 23.41
N ASP A 207 -6.87 -19.01 22.43
CA ASP A 207 -7.27 -17.74 21.81
C ASP A 207 -8.12 -17.99 20.55
N TYR A 208 -9.07 -17.10 20.29
CA TYR A 208 -9.86 -17.13 19.06
C TYR A 208 -9.98 -15.75 18.44
N GLN A 209 -10.06 -15.73 17.11
CA GLN A 209 -10.41 -14.55 16.33
C GLN A 209 -11.26 -14.96 15.13
N LEU A 210 -12.34 -14.22 14.87
CA LEU A 210 -13.13 -14.32 13.63
C LEU A 210 -13.29 -12.92 13.04
N ARG A 211 -12.87 -12.75 11.79
CA ARG A 211 -12.86 -11.48 11.07
C ARG A 211 -13.55 -11.63 9.73
N TYR A 212 -14.34 -10.64 9.35
CA TYR A 212 -14.78 -10.45 7.96
C TYR A 212 -14.03 -9.25 7.39
N ASN A 213 -13.72 -9.26 6.10
CA ASN A 213 -13.17 -8.12 5.37
C ASN A 213 -13.95 -7.97 4.07
N ALA A 214 -14.59 -6.83 3.87
CA ALA A 214 -15.10 -6.41 2.57
C ALA A 214 -14.17 -5.32 2.03
N SER A 215 -13.77 -5.42 0.77
CA SER A 215 -12.96 -4.40 0.08
C SER A 215 -13.52 -4.18 -1.32
N THR A 216 -13.68 -2.92 -1.72
CA THR A 216 -14.02 -2.54 -3.10
C THR A 216 -12.92 -1.64 -3.65
N THR A 217 -12.60 -1.77 -4.93
CA THR A 217 -11.65 -0.90 -5.63
C THR A 217 -12.20 -0.51 -6.97
N ARG A 218 -12.22 0.79 -7.22
CA ARG A 218 -12.73 1.40 -8.44
C ARG A 218 -11.61 2.17 -9.14
N ALA A 219 -11.52 2.02 -10.46
CA ALA A 219 -10.58 2.76 -11.29
C ALA A 219 -11.33 3.61 -12.32
N ASP A 220 -10.84 4.82 -12.60
CA ASP A 220 -11.49 5.75 -13.55
C ASP A 220 -11.29 5.32 -15.02
N ALA A 221 -10.19 4.62 -15.33
CA ALA A 221 -9.92 4.14 -16.67
C ALA A 221 -10.70 2.85 -16.97
N SER A 222 -11.50 2.85 -18.04
CA SER A 222 -12.31 1.68 -18.44
C SER A 222 -11.49 0.45 -18.84
N SER A 223 -10.20 0.63 -19.18
CA SER A 223 -9.26 -0.46 -19.42
C SER A 223 -8.81 -1.16 -18.12
N ALA A 224 -8.94 -0.50 -16.97
CA ALA A 224 -8.66 -1.11 -15.67
C ALA A 224 -9.88 -1.84 -15.12
N SER A 225 -9.66 -2.97 -14.44
CA SER A 225 -10.74 -3.70 -13.77
C SER A 225 -11.07 -3.05 -12.43
N ASN A 226 -12.36 -2.87 -12.17
CA ASN A 226 -12.85 -2.77 -10.80
C ASN A 226 -12.70 -4.14 -10.12
N VAL A 227 -12.53 -4.14 -8.79
CA VAL A 227 -12.34 -5.36 -7.99
C VAL A 227 -13.15 -5.29 -6.70
N ASP A 228 -13.95 -6.32 -6.43
CA ASP A 228 -14.71 -6.48 -5.19
C ASP A 228 -14.26 -7.77 -4.47
N ILE A 229 -13.90 -7.67 -3.18
CA ILE A 229 -13.37 -8.77 -2.37
C ILE A 229 -14.23 -8.93 -1.11
N GLY A 230 -14.69 -10.15 -0.84
CA GLY A 230 -15.30 -10.55 0.43
C GLY A 230 -14.48 -11.67 1.07
N GLN A 231 -14.01 -11.48 2.31
CA GLN A 231 -13.02 -12.34 2.97
C GLN A 231 -13.34 -12.65 4.44
N TRP A 232 -13.73 -13.88 4.78
CA TRP A 232 -13.76 -14.38 6.16
C TRP A 232 -12.38 -14.87 6.61
N VAL A 233 -12.05 -14.73 7.90
CA VAL A 233 -10.79 -15.21 8.51
C VAL A 233 -11.07 -15.67 9.94
N GLY A 234 -11.04 -16.98 10.16
CA GLY A 234 -11.03 -17.61 11.46
C GLY A 234 -9.61 -18.03 11.86
N ARG A 235 -9.26 -17.80 13.12
CA ARG A 235 -8.04 -18.32 13.75
C ARG A 235 -8.38 -18.83 15.13
N LEU A 236 -7.92 -20.03 15.42
CA LEU A 236 -7.84 -20.58 16.77
C LEU A 236 -6.35 -20.78 17.10
N GLY A 237 -5.91 -20.36 18.27
CA GLY A 237 -4.56 -20.54 18.77
C GLY A 237 -4.58 -21.12 20.17
N GLY A 238 -3.51 -21.79 20.58
CA GLY A 238 -3.42 -22.26 21.96
C GLY A 238 -2.01 -22.61 22.40
N SER A 239 -1.81 -22.52 23.71
CA SER A 239 -0.66 -23.09 24.41
C SER A 239 -1.04 -24.43 25.03
N THR A 240 -0.14 -25.41 24.95
CA THR A 240 -0.33 -26.69 25.65
C THR A 240 0.30 -26.65 27.05
N PRO A 241 0.01 -27.62 27.95
CA PRO A 241 0.72 -27.75 29.23
C PRO A 241 2.24 -27.86 29.06
N PHE A 242 2.71 -28.37 27.93
CA PHE A 242 4.09 -28.21 27.48
C PHE A 242 4.26 -26.77 26.95
N HIS A 243 4.66 -25.83 27.82
CA HIS A 243 4.75 -24.40 27.48
C HIS A 243 5.56 -24.06 26.21
N ASN A 244 6.50 -24.93 25.84
CA ASN A 244 7.31 -24.80 24.62
C ASN A 244 6.54 -25.13 23.33
N LEU A 245 5.42 -25.85 23.42
CA LEU A 245 4.59 -26.28 22.30
C LEU A 245 3.33 -25.42 22.19
N ARG A 246 3.20 -24.77 21.03
CA ARG A 246 2.04 -23.97 20.63
C ARG A 246 1.43 -24.52 19.34
N TRP A 247 0.14 -24.34 19.19
CA TRP A 247 -0.58 -24.71 17.98
C TRP A 247 -1.49 -23.57 17.52
N SER A 248 -1.81 -23.56 16.23
CA SER A 248 -2.90 -22.76 15.69
C SER A 248 -3.58 -23.46 14.51
N VAL A 249 -4.85 -23.15 14.30
CA VAL A 249 -5.63 -23.51 13.12
C VAL A 249 -6.15 -22.22 12.50
N ASP A 250 -5.69 -21.93 11.29
CA ASP A 250 -6.19 -20.83 10.46
C ASP A 250 -7.18 -21.41 9.41
N ALA A 251 -8.35 -20.79 9.26
CA ALA A 251 -9.39 -21.17 8.28
C ALA A 251 -10.03 -19.91 7.70
N ASN A 252 -10.42 -19.84 6.43
CA ASN A 252 -10.85 -18.54 5.87
C ASN A 252 -11.72 -18.62 4.57
N ARG A 253 -12.42 -17.51 4.21
CA ARG A 253 -13.17 -17.29 2.94
C ARG A 253 -12.97 -15.96 2.20
N GLN A 254 -11.91 -15.81 1.40
CA GLN A 254 -11.87 -14.89 0.24
C GLN A 254 -12.58 -15.41 -1.05
N THR A 255 -13.52 -14.61 -1.53
CA THR A 255 -14.02 -14.53 -2.90
C THR A 255 -13.56 -13.20 -3.50
N THR A 256 -13.15 -13.17 -4.77
CA THR A 256 -12.77 -11.96 -5.51
C THR A 256 -13.51 -11.89 -6.83
N ASP A 257 -14.18 -10.77 -7.11
CA ASP A 257 -14.87 -10.48 -8.36
C ASP A 257 -14.14 -9.35 -9.12
N TYR A 258 -14.09 -9.46 -10.45
CA TYR A 258 -13.32 -8.57 -11.34
C TYR A 258 -14.23 -8.13 -12.50
N SER A 259 -14.43 -6.82 -12.70
CA SER A 259 -15.29 -6.34 -13.79
C SER A 259 -14.79 -6.71 -15.19
N ASN A 260 -13.47 -6.81 -15.36
CA ASN A 260 -12.81 -7.12 -16.64
C ASN A 260 -12.09 -8.48 -16.60
N GLY A 261 -12.48 -9.35 -15.67
CA GLY A 261 -11.79 -10.62 -15.39
C GLY A 261 -12.74 -11.71 -14.93
N ARG A 262 -12.20 -12.83 -14.44
CA ARG A 262 -13.00 -13.95 -13.92
C ARG A 262 -13.05 -13.92 -12.39
N LYS A 263 -14.23 -14.11 -11.83
CA LYS A 263 -14.42 -14.34 -10.39
C LYS A 263 -13.59 -15.53 -9.89
N THR A 264 -12.91 -15.36 -8.75
CA THR A 264 -12.07 -16.39 -8.12
C THR A 264 -12.47 -16.66 -6.66
N ASP A 265 -12.38 -17.93 -6.26
CA ASP A 265 -12.73 -18.47 -4.95
C ASP A 265 -11.62 -19.45 -4.53
N ALA A 266 -11.11 -19.39 -3.29
CA ALA A 266 -9.78 -19.94 -2.97
C ALA A 266 -9.53 -20.51 -1.55
N ASP A 267 -10.39 -21.42 -1.07
CA ASP A 267 -10.38 -22.06 0.25
C ASP A 267 -9.00 -22.46 0.80
N LEU A 268 -8.78 -22.20 2.10
CA LEU A 268 -7.59 -22.57 2.84
C LEU A 268 -7.93 -22.90 4.30
N LEU A 269 -7.56 -24.11 4.71
CA LEU A 269 -7.53 -24.60 6.09
C LEU A 269 -6.12 -25.08 6.41
N ARG A 270 -5.47 -24.50 7.43
CA ARG A 270 -4.09 -24.83 7.82
C ARG A 270 -3.97 -24.99 9.32
N ALA A 271 -3.49 -26.15 9.75
CA ALA A 271 -2.97 -26.37 11.09
C ALA A 271 -1.47 -26.05 11.10
N MET A 272 -0.99 -25.45 12.19
CA MET A 272 0.41 -25.13 12.41
C MET A 272 0.81 -25.50 13.84
N VAL A 273 1.97 -26.13 13.98
CA VAL A 273 2.58 -26.49 15.27
C VAL A 273 3.92 -25.77 15.36
N THR A 274 4.18 -25.13 16.49
CA THR A 274 5.43 -24.41 16.77
C THR A 274 6.03 -24.91 18.07
N TYR A 275 7.29 -25.33 18.03
CA TYR A 275 8.04 -25.85 19.17
C TYR A 275 9.26 -24.97 19.48
N ALA A 276 9.31 -24.39 20.67
CA ALA A 276 10.44 -23.62 21.17
C ALA A 276 11.51 -24.55 21.75
N ILE A 277 12.59 -24.76 21.00
CA ILE A 277 13.78 -25.47 21.48
C ILE A 277 14.52 -24.62 22.50
N THR A 278 14.59 -23.31 22.26
CA THR A 278 15.06 -22.29 23.22
C THR A 278 14.18 -21.04 23.10
N PRO A 279 14.20 -20.10 24.06
CA PRO A 279 13.49 -18.82 23.92
C PRO A 279 13.83 -18.07 22.62
N GLN A 280 15.07 -18.20 22.16
CA GLN A 280 15.61 -17.61 20.94
C GLN A 280 15.45 -18.46 19.67
N PHE A 281 15.06 -19.74 19.74
CA PHE A 281 14.95 -20.61 18.56
C PHE A 281 13.70 -21.48 18.61
N ARG A 282 12.82 -21.28 17.62
CA ARG A 282 11.56 -22.02 17.45
C ARG A 282 11.56 -22.73 16.10
N LEU A 283 11.17 -23.99 16.08
CA LEU A 283 10.82 -24.71 14.85
C LEU A 283 9.31 -24.63 14.63
N SER A 284 8.88 -24.67 13.38
CA SER A 284 7.48 -24.76 13.01
C SER A 284 7.24 -25.76 11.88
N ALA A 285 6.07 -26.39 11.91
CA ALA A 285 5.54 -27.23 10.84
C ALA A 285 4.08 -26.88 10.58
N SER A 286 3.64 -26.99 9.32
CA SER A 286 2.24 -26.83 8.92
C SER A 286 1.74 -28.03 8.12
N GLY A 287 0.44 -28.25 8.18
CA GLY A 287 -0.30 -29.18 7.35
C GLY A 287 -1.70 -28.65 7.10
N GLY A 288 -2.24 -28.85 5.91
CA GLY A 288 -3.53 -28.29 5.54
C GLY A 288 -4.03 -28.71 4.17
N TRP A 289 -5.16 -28.12 3.78
CA TRP A 289 -5.75 -28.26 2.46
C TRP A 289 -6.12 -26.87 1.93
N GLU A 290 -5.88 -26.66 0.64
CA GLU A 290 -6.41 -25.52 -0.10
C GLU A 290 -7.25 -25.98 -1.28
N ARG A 291 -8.30 -25.23 -1.59
CA ARG A 291 -9.19 -25.51 -2.72
C ARG A 291 -9.50 -24.21 -3.47
N ASN A 292 -9.00 -24.07 -4.69
CA ASN A 292 -9.15 -22.83 -5.46
C ASN A 292 -9.48 -23.09 -6.93
N ASN A 293 -10.01 -22.07 -7.60
CA ASN A 293 -10.24 -22.07 -9.04
C ASN A 293 -9.31 -21.08 -9.77
N TYR A 294 -8.06 -20.88 -9.31
CA TYR A 294 -7.16 -19.92 -9.98
C TYR A 294 -6.75 -20.38 -11.38
N ALA A 295 -6.33 -21.64 -11.54
CA ALA A 295 -5.86 -22.20 -12.81
C ALA A 295 -6.94 -22.90 -13.67
N SER A 296 -8.10 -23.19 -13.07
CA SER A 296 -9.20 -23.98 -13.63
C SER A 296 -10.54 -23.26 -13.45
N LEU A 297 -11.55 -23.63 -14.24
CA LEU A 297 -12.91 -23.09 -14.07
C LEU A 297 -13.55 -23.59 -12.77
N ASP A 298 -13.41 -24.89 -12.52
CA ASP A 298 -13.85 -25.57 -11.30
C ASP A 298 -12.89 -25.36 -10.12
N GLN A 299 -13.34 -25.66 -8.90
CA GLN A 299 -12.47 -25.65 -7.73
C GLN A 299 -11.60 -26.92 -7.63
N GLU A 300 -10.29 -26.79 -7.80
CA GLU A 300 -9.32 -27.86 -7.54
C GLU A 300 -8.86 -27.85 -6.08
N SER A 301 -8.73 -29.04 -5.47
CA SER A 301 -8.24 -29.23 -4.09
C SER A 301 -6.84 -29.83 -4.08
N ARG A 302 -5.95 -29.30 -3.23
CA ARG A 302 -4.57 -29.79 -3.03
C ARG A 302 -4.21 -29.80 -1.54
N SER A 303 -3.35 -30.74 -1.17
CA SER A 303 -2.78 -30.78 0.17
C SER A 303 -1.55 -29.91 0.30
N MET A 304 -1.42 -29.29 1.47
CA MET A 304 -0.36 -28.38 1.84
C MET A 304 0.42 -28.94 3.01
N HIS A 305 1.72 -28.73 3.00
CA HIS A 305 2.61 -29.07 4.10
C HIS A 305 3.81 -28.14 4.06
N GLY A 306 4.27 -27.72 5.23
CA GLY A 306 5.35 -26.75 5.34
C GLY A 306 6.17 -26.91 6.60
N TYR A 307 7.32 -26.28 6.60
CA TYR A 307 8.25 -26.24 7.73
C TYR A 307 9.03 -24.95 7.74
N GLY A 308 9.53 -24.58 8.92
CA GLY A 308 10.30 -23.37 9.10
C GLY A 308 10.91 -23.23 10.48
N PHE A 309 11.56 -22.09 10.69
CA PHE A 309 12.12 -21.71 11.96
C PHE A 309 12.11 -20.20 12.16
N ASP A 310 12.01 -19.78 13.42
CA ASP A 310 12.34 -18.43 13.87
C ASP A 310 13.60 -18.50 14.73
N TRP A 311 14.55 -17.59 14.48
CA TRP A 311 15.79 -17.47 15.23
C TRP A 311 16.06 -16.01 15.60
N ASN A 312 16.15 -15.73 16.90
CA ASN A 312 16.43 -14.43 17.49
C ASN A 312 17.76 -14.47 18.30
N PRO A 313 18.93 -14.70 17.66
CA PRO A 313 20.19 -14.92 18.39
C PRO A 313 20.62 -13.74 19.26
N THR A 314 20.14 -12.53 18.97
CA THR A 314 20.30 -11.35 19.84
C THR A 314 19.02 -10.50 19.79
N THR A 315 18.87 -9.55 20.70
CA THR A 315 17.81 -8.51 20.63
C THR A 315 17.93 -7.56 19.42
N ARG A 316 18.98 -7.70 18.61
CA ARG A 316 19.26 -6.92 17.40
C ARG A 316 19.17 -7.74 16.13
N THR A 317 18.99 -9.06 16.20
CA THR A 317 18.97 -9.97 15.04
C THR A 317 17.71 -10.81 15.05
N GLN A 318 17.00 -10.84 13.92
CA GLN A 318 15.87 -11.73 13.68
C GLN A 318 16.04 -12.38 12.31
N ILE A 319 15.96 -13.70 12.28
CA ILE A 319 15.90 -14.53 11.08
C ILE A 319 14.61 -15.35 11.20
N SER A 320 13.80 -15.37 10.16
CA SER A 320 12.62 -16.23 10.08
C SER A 320 12.51 -16.79 8.66
N ALA A 321 12.37 -18.10 8.55
CA ALA A 321 12.32 -18.81 7.29
C ALA A 321 11.21 -19.86 7.34
N PHE A 322 10.31 -19.84 6.35
CA PHE A 322 9.21 -20.78 6.24
C PHE A 322 9.02 -21.17 4.77
N LYS A 323 8.86 -22.46 4.50
CA LYS A 323 8.62 -23.02 3.16
C LYS A 323 7.40 -23.93 3.23
N GLU A 324 6.50 -23.82 2.25
CA GLU A 324 5.25 -24.58 2.20
C GLU A 324 4.99 -25.05 0.77
N SER A 325 4.71 -26.35 0.60
CA SER A 325 4.27 -26.91 -0.67
C SER A 325 2.79 -26.59 -0.88
N ARG A 326 2.45 -26.06 -2.06
CA ARG A 326 1.13 -25.50 -2.41
C ARG A 326 0.74 -25.88 -3.84
N PHE A 327 -0.47 -25.53 -4.25
CA PHE A 327 -1.04 -25.85 -5.57
C PHE A 327 -0.18 -25.34 -6.76
N PHE A 328 0.58 -24.26 -6.57
CA PHE A 328 1.52 -23.69 -7.54
C PHE A 328 2.98 -24.18 -7.35
N GLY A 329 3.19 -25.25 -6.57
CA GLY A 329 4.49 -25.73 -6.13
C GLY A 329 4.96 -25.03 -4.84
N ASP A 330 6.27 -24.87 -4.70
CA ASP A 330 6.86 -24.29 -3.48
C ASP A 330 6.51 -22.81 -3.30
N GLY A 331 5.83 -22.47 -2.21
CA GLY A 331 5.74 -21.13 -1.64
C GLY A 331 6.75 -20.95 -0.50
N HIS A 332 7.16 -19.71 -0.23
CA HIS A 332 8.12 -19.43 0.84
C HIS A 332 8.00 -18.00 1.39
N ARG A 333 8.45 -17.83 2.64
CA ARG A 333 8.61 -16.55 3.33
C ARG A 333 9.93 -16.58 4.08
N PHE A 334 10.89 -15.77 3.65
CA PHE A 334 12.14 -15.51 4.34
C PHE A 334 12.20 -14.05 4.77
N SER A 335 12.66 -13.81 6.00
CA SER A 335 12.96 -12.46 6.48
C SER A 335 14.20 -12.45 7.36
N PHE A 336 15.04 -11.45 7.15
CA PHE A 336 16.21 -11.14 7.94
C PHE A 336 16.15 -9.67 8.35
N ASN A 337 16.37 -9.39 9.63
CA ASN A 337 16.49 -8.03 10.16
C ASN A 337 17.69 -7.98 11.12
N HIS A 338 18.57 -7.00 10.93
CA HIS A 338 19.69 -6.77 11.85
C HIS A 338 19.95 -5.27 12.08
N ARG A 339 20.16 -4.91 13.36
CA ARG A 339 20.42 -3.53 13.81
C ARG A 339 21.82 -3.36 14.40
N PHE A 340 22.74 -2.89 13.56
CA PHE A 340 24.06 -2.40 13.96
C PHE A 340 23.94 -1.10 14.80
N PRO A 341 25.03 -0.55 15.36
CA PRO A 341 24.98 0.73 16.09
C PRO A 341 24.58 1.92 15.22
N MET A 342 25.10 2.00 13.98
CA MET A 342 24.91 3.13 13.06
C MET A 342 24.25 2.74 11.73
N SER A 343 23.73 1.51 11.62
CA SER A 343 23.01 1.06 10.42
C SER A 343 21.99 -0.03 10.73
N SER A 344 21.03 -0.21 9.83
CA SER A 344 20.02 -1.27 9.90
C SER A 344 19.86 -1.91 8.52
N ILE A 345 19.73 -3.23 8.50
CA ILE A 345 19.52 -4.03 7.29
C ILE A 345 18.28 -4.90 7.46
N ARG A 346 17.39 -4.85 6.47
CA ARG A 346 16.19 -5.70 6.37
C ARG A 346 16.17 -6.33 4.99
N TYR A 347 16.01 -7.64 4.94
CA TYR A 347 15.79 -8.40 3.70
C TYR A 347 14.53 -9.25 3.84
N THR A 348 13.71 -9.30 2.79
CA THR A 348 12.54 -10.19 2.72
C THR A 348 12.43 -10.82 1.34
N ASP A 349 12.13 -12.11 1.29
CA ASP A 349 11.83 -12.86 0.06
C ASP A 349 10.54 -13.67 0.29
N THR A 350 9.47 -13.32 -0.42
CA THR A 350 8.17 -13.96 -0.30
C THR A 350 7.69 -14.45 -1.66
N LYS A 351 7.12 -15.65 -1.73
CA LYS A 351 6.46 -16.21 -2.91
C LYS A 351 5.09 -16.76 -2.52
N ASP A 352 4.02 -16.11 -3.00
CA ASP A 352 2.62 -16.44 -2.71
C ASP A 352 1.71 -15.93 -3.84
N VAL A 353 0.41 -16.25 -3.79
CA VAL A 353 -0.59 -15.70 -4.69
C VAL A 353 -0.88 -14.24 -4.31
N SER A 354 -0.79 -13.33 -5.28
CA SER A 354 -1.27 -11.96 -5.16
C SER A 354 -2.62 -11.79 -5.84
N VAL A 355 -3.55 -11.19 -5.11
CA VAL A 355 -4.82 -10.70 -5.62
C VAL A 355 -4.81 -9.18 -5.46
N ASN A 356 -4.63 -8.46 -6.56
CA ASN A 356 -4.73 -7.00 -6.56
C ASN A 356 -6.18 -6.64 -6.23
N PRO A 357 -6.42 -5.73 -5.27
CA PRO A 357 -5.59 -4.57 -4.93
C PRO A 357 -4.88 -4.65 -3.56
N ASN A 358 -4.78 -5.84 -2.93
CA ASN A 358 -4.21 -5.98 -1.57
C ASN A 358 -2.76 -5.48 -1.42
N GLN A 359 -2.03 -5.31 -2.53
CA GLN A 359 -0.70 -4.68 -2.57
C GLN A 359 -0.72 -3.16 -2.25
N PHE A 360 -1.78 -2.45 -2.65
CA PHE A 360 -1.88 -0.99 -2.49
C PHE A 360 -2.34 -0.60 -1.08
N ALA A 361 -3.14 -1.44 -0.44
CA ALA A 361 -3.58 -1.28 0.94
C ALA A 361 -2.50 -1.76 1.95
N THR A 362 -1.32 -1.14 1.92
CA THR A 362 -0.32 -1.35 2.99
C THR A 362 -0.87 -0.77 4.29
N ALA A 363 -1.37 -1.62 5.18
CA ALA A 363 -1.95 -1.23 6.48
C ALA A 363 -0.89 -0.81 7.53
N GLY A 364 0.15 -0.11 7.09
CA GLY A 364 1.26 0.42 7.88
C GLY A 364 1.82 1.65 7.19
N MET A 365 2.51 2.53 7.92
CA MET A 365 2.99 3.83 7.43
C MET A 365 4.22 3.73 6.49
N GLY A 366 4.46 2.56 5.88
CA GLY A 366 5.52 2.29 4.93
C GLY A 366 6.81 1.72 5.55
N SER A 367 7.60 1.01 4.73
CA SER A 367 8.82 0.32 5.17
C SER A 367 9.88 1.27 5.73
N ILE A 368 9.93 2.50 5.21
CA ILE A 368 10.81 3.57 5.68
C ILE A 368 10.39 4.03 7.08
N TYR A 369 9.09 4.27 7.29
CA TYR A 369 8.55 4.64 8.61
C TYR A 369 8.90 3.58 9.65
N ASP A 370 8.67 2.30 9.36
CA ASP A 370 8.98 1.20 10.29
C ASP A 370 10.46 1.23 10.72
N MET A 371 11.39 1.47 9.79
CA MET A 371 12.82 1.51 10.10
C MET A 371 13.20 2.71 10.98
N TYR A 372 12.61 3.89 10.77
CA TYR A 372 12.80 5.03 11.68
C TYR A 372 12.11 4.82 13.03
N PHE A 373 10.92 4.21 13.05
CA PHE A 373 10.18 3.90 14.26
C PHE A 373 10.90 2.88 15.15
N GLU A 374 11.59 1.90 14.56
CA GLU A 374 12.46 0.98 15.29
C GLU A 374 13.80 1.63 15.70
N HIS A 375 14.38 2.52 14.87
CA HIS A 375 15.59 3.27 15.24
C HIS A 375 15.36 4.14 16.49
N TYR A 376 14.25 4.89 16.53
CA TYR A 376 13.89 5.76 17.64
C TYR A 376 13.34 5.04 18.88
N ALA A 377 13.24 3.70 18.86
CA ALA A 377 12.67 2.94 19.97
C ALA A 377 13.40 3.11 21.31
N ALA A 378 14.72 3.31 21.27
CA ALA A 378 15.52 3.54 22.48
C ALA A 378 15.42 5.00 23.01
N GLN A 379 15.15 5.97 22.13
CA GLN A 379 15.08 7.39 22.50
C GLN A 379 13.66 7.83 22.91
N PHE A 380 12.64 7.20 22.32
CA PHE A 380 11.23 7.46 22.61
C PHE A 380 10.53 6.14 22.92
N PRO A 381 10.61 5.62 24.17
CA PRO A 381 9.98 4.36 24.55
C PRO A 381 8.48 4.34 24.29
N ASP A 382 7.78 5.46 24.55
CA ASP A 382 6.36 5.64 24.20
C ASP A 382 6.15 5.58 22.67
N PRO A 383 5.42 4.58 22.15
CA PRO A 383 5.14 4.46 20.71
C PRO A 383 4.32 5.63 20.16
N ILE A 384 3.52 6.34 20.98
CA ILE A 384 2.65 7.43 20.54
C ILE A 384 3.45 8.70 20.26
N LEU A 385 4.34 9.08 21.18
CA LEU A 385 5.28 10.19 20.99
C LEU A 385 6.27 9.88 19.86
N ARG A 386 6.74 8.63 19.78
CA ARG A 386 7.62 8.17 18.69
C ARG A 386 6.96 8.29 17.32
N ALA A 387 5.71 7.84 17.18
CA ALA A 387 4.96 7.93 15.92
C ALA A 387 4.77 9.39 15.46
N ALA A 388 4.41 10.28 16.38
CA ALA A 388 4.33 11.71 16.08
C ALA A 388 5.69 12.25 15.61
N LYS A 389 6.80 11.84 16.24
CA LYS A 389 8.12 12.37 15.91
C LYS A 389 8.70 11.82 14.59
N VAL A 390 8.43 10.56 14.26
CA VAL A 390 8.78 9.97 12.96
C VAL A 390 7.99 10.63 11.83
N ASN A 391 6.69 10.86 12.01
CA ASN A 391 5.88 11.57 11.01
C ASN A 391 6.32 13.02 10.81
N ASP A 392 6.61 13.76 11.88
CA ASP A 392 7.20 15.11 11.81
C ASP A 392 8.54 15.11 11.05
N LEU A 393 9.40 14.09 11.28
CA LEU A 393 10.69 13.96 10.63
C LEU A 393 10.54 13.68 9.13
N LEU A 394 9.74 12.68 8.76
CA LEU A 394 9.52 12.31 7.36
C LEU A 394 8.88 13.47 6.57
N ALA A 395 7.90 14.16 7.16
CA ALA A 395 7.29 15.36 6.57
C ALA A 395 8.31 16.52 6.43
N ALA A 396 9.12 16.81 7.45
CA ALA A 396 10.11 17.88 7.40
C ALA A 396 11.27 17.57 6.43
N SER A 397 11.65 16.31 6.29
CA SER A 397 12.63 15.84 5.30
C SER A 397 12.02 15.67 3.90
N GLY A 398 10.71 15.84 3.70
CA GLY A 398 10.08 15.63 2.39
C GLY A 398 10.15 14.18 1.88
N ILE A 399 10.36 13.22 2.78
CA ILE A 399 10.42 11.79 2.47
C ILE A 399 9.00 11.26 2.56
N ASN A 400 8.44 10.79 1.44
CA ASN A 400 7.14 10.13 1.47
C ASN A 400 7.30 8.78 2.23
N PRO A 401 6.60 8.55 3.36
CA PRO A 401 6.72 7.33 4.15
C PRO A 401 6.43 6.06 3.33
N ASN A 402 5.53 6.20 2.34
CA ASN A 402 5.05 5.14 1.45
C ASN A 402 5.76 5.15 0.08
N GLN A 403 6.94 5.79 -0.07
CA GLN A 403 7.65 5.85 -1.34
C GLN A 403 8.04 4.45 -1.84
N GLN A 404 7.33 3.95 -2.86
CA GLN A 404 7.64 2.70 -3.53
C GLN A 404 8.69 2.95 -4.64
N VAL A 405 9.77 2.15 -4.64
CA VAL A 405 10.83 2.21 -5.65
C VAL A 405 10.42 1.55 -6.98
N VAL A 406 9.38 0.71 -6.95
CA VAL A 406 8.69 0.20 -8.13
C VAL A 406 7.21 0.50 -7.99
N SER A 407 6.63 1.19 -8.97
CA SER A 407 5.18 1.30 -9.09
C SER A 407 4.59 -0.05 -9.44
N GLY A 408 3.54 -0.46 -8.72
CA GLY A 408 2.68 -1.57 -9.12
C GLY A 408 1.90 -1.27 -10.39
N PHE A 409 1.15 -2.25 -10.87
CA PHE A 409 0.25 -2.10 -12.02
C PHE A 409 -1.10 -2.75 -11.71
N LEU A 410 -2.13 -2.39 -12.47
CA LEU A 410 -3.46 -2.95 -12.31
C LEU A 410 -3.52 -4.31 -13.06
N SER A 411 -4.03 -5.35 -12.39
CA SER A 411 -4.32 -6.64 -13.01
C SER A 411 -5.79 -7.00 -12.82
N SER A 412 -6.39 -7.61 -13.84
CA SER A 412 -7.76 -8.15 -13.78
C SER A 412 -7.80 -9.62 -13.37
N GLN A 413 -6.69 -10.12 -12.81
CA GLN A 413 -6.54 -11.50 -12.37
C GLN A 413 -5.61 -11.65 -11.15
N ALA A 414 -5.78 -12.80 -10.47
CA ALA A 414 -4.82 -13.32 -9.53
C ALA A 414 -3.53 -13.77 -10.25
N SER A 415 -2.39 -13.51 -9.62
CA SER A 415 -1.07 -13.89 -10.16
C SER A 415 -0.21 -14.53 -9.07
N LEU A 416 0.73 -15.38 -9.45
CA LEU A 416 1.76 -15.86 -8.54
C LEU A 416 2.86 -14.79 -8.48
N GLN A 417 3.07 -14.21 -7.30
CA GLN A 417 4.07 -13.16 -7.08
C GLN A 417 5.22 -13.69 -6.25
N ARG A 418 6.45 -13.47 -6.72
CA ARG A 418 7.64 -13.46 -5.88
C ARG A 418 8.12 -12.02 -5.69
N GLN A 419 8.22 -11.58 -4.43
CA GLN A 419 8.73 -10.27 -4.07
C GLN A 419 9.98 -10.40 -3.21
N GLN A 420 11.08 -9.79 -3.66
CA GLN A 420 12.33 -9.68 -2.94
C GLN A 420 12.60 -8.21 -2.64
N GLN A 421 12.92 -7.87 -1.40
CA GLN A 421 13.25 -6.51 -0.97
C GLN A 421 14.49 -6.54 -0.06
N LEU A 422 15.42 -5.63 -0.31
CA LEU A 422 16.54 -5.29 0.58
C LEU A 422 16.42 -3.81 0.91
N ALA A 423 16.36 -3.47 2.19
CA ALA A 423 16.49 -2.11 2.68
C ALA A 423 17.72 -2.03 3.61
N PHE A 424 18.61 -1.07 3.33
CA PHE A 424 19.76 -0.76 4.16
C PHE A 424 19.76 0.73 4.46
N VAL A 425 19.83 1.10 5.74
CA VAL A 425 19.92 2.50 6.17
C VAL A 425 21.20 2.66 6.99
N LEU A 426 21.98 3.69 6.66
CA LEU A 426 23.12 4.16 7.43
C LEU A 426 22.78 5.50 8.06
N TYR A 427 22.82 5.56 9.39
CA TYR A 427 22.52 6.72 10.20
C TYR A 427 23.82 7.45 10.56
N GLY A 428 23.81 8.78 10.44
CA GLY A 428 24.86 9.67 10.92
C GLY A 428 24.25 10.83 11.72
N ALA A 429 25.08 11.62 12.40
CA ALA A 429 24.61 12.67 13.32
C ALA A 429 23.70 13.75 12.67
N ARG A 430 23.86 13.98 11.37
CA ARG A 430 23.02 14.89 10.55
C ARG A 430 22.65 14.29 9.18
N ASN A 431 22.91 13.00 8.96
CA ASN A 431 22.80 12.35 7.67
C ASN A 431 22.03 11.04 7.79
N SER A 432 21.26 10.67 6.78
CA SER A 432 20.77 9.31 6.60
C SER A 432 20.93 8.90 5.14
N LEU A 433 21.65 7.82 4.88
CA LEU A 433 21.76 7.22 3.56
C LEU A 433 20.91 5.95 3.53
N THR A 434 19.94 5.88 2.64
CA THR A 434 19.04 4.74 2.45
C THR A 434 19.27 4.13 1.09
N LEU A 435 19.55 2.83 1.05
CA LEU A 435 19.57 2.01 -0.14
C LEU A 435 18.39 1.04 -0.10
N GLN A 436 17.64 0.97 -1.19
CA GLN A 436 16.56 0.02 -1.40
C GLN A 436 16.80 -0.73 -2.72
N LEU A 437 16.82 -2.05 -2.66
CA LEU A 437 16.79 -2.91 -3.85
C LEU A 437 15.51 -3.72 -3.80
N ASN A 438 14.79 -3.80 -4.90
CA ASN A 438 13.59 -4.63 -4.96
C ASN A 438 13.48 -5.37 -6.29
N ARG A 439 12.84 -6.54 -6.25
CA ARG A 439 12.49 -7.34 -7.42
C ARG A 439 11.11 -7.94 -7.21
N SER A 440 10.19 -7.69 -8.13
CA SER A 440 8.93 -8.41 -8.24
C SER A 440 8.97 -9.30 -9.47
N GLU A 441 8.38 -10.48 -9.37
CA GLU A 441 8.20 -11.40 -10.48
C GLU A 441 6.80 -11.97 -10.37
N ASN A 442 5.92 -11.51 -11.26
CA ASN A 442 4.50 -11.84 -11.26
C ASN A 442 4.25 -12.72 -12.48
N SER A 443 3.70 -13.91 -12.31
CA SER A 443 3.30 -14.80 -13.40
C SER A 443 1.79 -15.04 -13.39
N SER A 444 1.18 -15.07 -14.57
CA SER A 444 -0.24 -15.39 -14.72
C SER A 444 -0.57 -16.74 -14.08
N LEU A 445 -1.71 -16.82 -13.39
CA LEU A 445 -2.28 -18.09 -12.92
C LEU A 445 -3.43 -18.58 -13.80
N LEU A 446 -4.01 -17.75 -14.67
CA LEU A 446 -5.05 -18.17 -15.61
C LEU A 446 -4.47 -18.57 -16.97
N THR A 447 -5.23 -19.43 -17.64
CA THR A 447 -5.06 -19.95 -19.02
C THR A 447 -5.99 -19.26 -20.03
N ALA A 448 -6.85 -18.34 -19.60
CA ALA A 448 -7.83 -17.63 -20.44
C ALA A 448 -7.28 -16.31 -20.98
N ALA A 449 -7.94 -15.75 -22.01
CA ALA A 449 -7.63 -14.43 -22.53
C ALA A 449 -7.97 -13.34 -21.49
N VAL A 450 -7.00 -12.48 -21.18
CA VAL A 450 -7.11 -11.37 -20.23
C VAL A 450 -6.97 -10.05 -21.00
N VAL A 451 -7.52 -8.95 -20.48
CA VAL A 451 -7.37 -7.58 -21.03
C VAL A 451 -6.50 -6.74 -20.09
N ASP A 452 -5.32 -7.25 -19.77
CA ASP A 452 -4.27 -6.55 -18.99
C ASP A 452 -2.86 -6.90 -19.51
N ASP A 453 -1.80 -6.50 -18.82
CA ASP A 453 -0.41 -6.77 -19.23
C ASP A 453 -0.08 -8.27 -19.44
N PHE A 454 -0.81 -9.18 -18.77
CA PHE A 454 -0.62 -10.61 -18.94
C PHE A 454 -1.14 -11.14 -20.28
N ALA A 455 -1.95 -10.36 -21.00
CA ALA A 455 -2.33 -10.65 -22.38
C ALA A 455 -1.12 -10.71 -23.34
N GLN A 456 -0.07 -9.94 -23.04
CA GLN A 456 1.15 -9.85 -23.85
C GLN A 456 2.33 -10.61 -23.23
N SER A 457 2.32 -10.80 -21.91
CA SER A 457 3.46 -11.35 -21.16
C SER A 457 3.02 -12.29 -20.03
N THR A 458 3.28 -13.59 -20.15
CA THR A 458 2.94 -14.58 -19.11
C THR A 458 3.73 -14.39 -17.82
N VAL A 459 4.94 -13.80 -17.89
CA VAL A 459 5.78 -13.46 -16.72
C VAL A 459 6.28 -12.03 -16.80
N ILE A 460 5.85 -11.19 -15.87
CA ILE A 460 6.24 -9.78 -15.73
C ILE A 460 7.24 -9.67 -14.58
N ARG A 461 8.47 -9.26 -14.89
CA ARG A 461 9.54 -9.07 -13.92
C ARG A 461 9.88 -7.59 -13.80
N GLN A 462 9.70 -7.03 -12.61
CA GLN A 462 10.08 -5.66 -12.27
C GLN A 462 11.31 -5.67 -11.34
N ARG A 463 12.26 -4.77 -11.57
CA ARG A 463 13.44 -4.56 -10.72
C ARG A 463 13.57 -3.08 -10.40
N GLY A 464 13.91 -2.75 -9.17
CA GLY A 464 14.09 -1.39 -8.70
C GLY A 464 15.34 -1.22 -7.85
N ILE A 465 15.99 -0.08 -7.99
CA ILE A 465 17.10 0.39 -7.17
C ILE A 465 16.79 1.83 -6.78
N GLY A 466 16.68 2.10 -5.48
CA GLY A 466 16.51 3.44 -4.92
C GLY A 466 17.66 3.77 -3.99
N LEU A 467 18.30 4.90 -4.20
CA LEU A 467 19.29 5.47 -3.28
C LEU A 467 18.77 6.85 -2.85
N SER A 468 18.71 7.12 -1.55
CA SER A 468 18.37 8.45 -1.04
C SER A 468 19.30 8.87 0.10
N LEU A 469 19.75 10.12 0.03
CA LEU A 469 20.54 10.81 1.04
C LEU A 469 19.68 11.95 1.59
N SER A 470 19.47 11.98 2.90
CA SER A 470 18.93 13.15 3.61
C SER A 470 20.03 13.77 4.48
N HIS A 471 20.21 15.08 4.38
CA HIS A 471 21.19 15.86 5.14
C HIS A 471 20.50 17.04 5.83
N ARG A 472 20.67 17.13 7.15
CA ARG A 472 20.16 18.22 7.97
C ARG A 472 21.17 19.38 7.99
N LEU A 473 20.94 20.38 7.14
CA LEU A 473 21.74 21.60 7.07
C LEU A 473 21.64 22.41 8.38
N THR A 474 20.41 22.66 8.84
CA THR A 474 20.12 23.46 10.04
C THR A 474 19.00 22.80 10.87
N PRO A 475 18.62 23.35 12.04
CA PRO A 475 17.44 22.86 12.75
C PRO A 475 16.12 22.96 11.97
N LEU A 476 16.06 23.81 10.93
CA LEU A 476 14.87 24.17 10.16
C LEU A 476 14.95 23.80 8.67
N SER A 477 16.14 23.47 8.15
CA SER A 477 16.41 23.26 6.72
C SER A 477 17.07 21.91 6.47
N ASN A 478 16.56 21.19 5.46
CA ASN A 478 17.05 19.89 5.03
C ASN A 478 17.39 19.91 3.54
N LEU A 479 18.36 19.10 3.14
CA LEU A 479 18.70 18.78 1.76
C LEU A 479 18.48 17.29 1.56
N ASN A 480 17.84 16.91 0.46
CA ASN A 480 17.69 15.52 0.07
C ASN A 480 18.17 15.35 -1.37
N ALA A 481 18.80 14.21 -1.65
CA ALA A 481 19.12 13.77 -3.00
C ALA A 481 18.67 12.32 -3.13
N SER A 482 18.04 11.96 -4.25
CA SER A 482 17.64 10.59 -4.53
C SER A 482 17.80 10.22 -6.00
N VAL A 483 18.11 8.95 -6.22
CA VAL A 483 18.19 8.33 -7.54
C VAL A 483 17.39 7.04 -7.49
N ASN A 484 16.35 6.95 -8.31
CA ASN A 484 15.51 5.76 -8.41
C ASN A 484 15.56 5.24 -9.85
N ARG A 485 15.88 3.95 -10.01
CA ARG A 485 15.87 3.26 -11.30
C ARG A 485 14.96 2.05 -11.23
N GLN A 486 13.88 2.07 -12.02
CA GLN A 486 12.97 0.96 -12.24
C GLN A 486 13.19 0.35 -13.62
N GLN A 487 13.04 -0.96 -13.76
CA GLN A 487 13.01 -1.67 -15.03
C GLN A 487 11.90 -2.73 -15.00
N SER A 488 10.97 -2.70 -15.96
CA SER A 488 10.01 -3.77 -16.20
C SER A 488 10.44 -4.58 -17.43
N THR A 489 10.35 -5.90 -17.37
CA THR A 489 10.58 -6.81 -18.51
C THR A 489 9.50 -7.87 -18.57
N GLY A 490 8.91 -8.06 -19.76
CA GLY A 490 7.97 -9.13 -20.04
C GLY A 490 8.63 -10.33 -20.73
N GLN A 491 8.11 -11.53 -20.47
CA GLN A 491 8.43 -12.76 -21.18
C GLN A 491 7.09 -13.41 -21.58
N GLY A 492 6.93 -13.79 -22.86
CA GLY A 492 5.66 -14.30 -23.40
C GLY A 492 5.70 -14.47 -24.92
N ASN A 493 4.52 -14.64 -25.54
CA ASN A 493 4.38 -14.84 -26.98
C ASN A 493 4.51 -13.54 -27.80
N GLY A 494 4.42 -12.38 -27.16
CA GLY A 494 4.74 -11.08 -27.75
C GLY A 494 6.24 -10.78 -27.77
N SER A 495 6.64 -9.75 -28.51
CA SER A 495 8.01 -9.23 -28.53
C SER A 495 8.51 -8.90 -27.11
N ASN A 496 9.83 -8.97 -26.88
CA ASN A 496 10.46 -8.69 -25.58
C ASN A 496 10.15 -7.27 -25.08
N LEU A 497 9.08 -7.13 -24.30
CA LEU A 497 8.68 -5.86 -23.69
C LEU A 497 9.70 -5.46 -22.63
N LYS A 498 10.26 -4.26 -22.76
CA LYS A 498 11.19 -3.68 -21.78
C LYS A 498 10.93 -2.19 -21.63
N THR A 499 10.72 -1.75 -20.40
CA THR A 499 10.75 -0.34 -20.01
C THR A 499 11.84 -0.14 -18.96
N THR A 500 12.51 1.01 -19.00
CA THR A 500 13.44 1.45 -17.95
C THR A 500 13.12 2.89 -17.60
N THR A 501 13.06 3.22 -16.32
CA THR A 501 12.82 4.57 -15.83
C THR A 501 13.93 4.91 -14.84
N THR A 502 14.61 6.03 -15.04
CA THR A 502 15.63 6.54 -14.12
C THR A 502 15.27 7.97 -13.75
N ALA A 503 15.00 8.22 -12.47
CA ALA A 503 14.64 9.52 -11.94
C ALA A 503 15.69 9.98 -10.90
N TYR A 504 16.22 11.17 -11.11
CA TYR A 504 17.11 11.88 -10.21
C TYR A 504 16.33 13.05 -9.62
N VAL A 505 16.29 13.17 -8.29
CA VAL A 505 15.60 14.28 -7.60
C VAL A 505 16.50 14.83 -6.51
N VAL A 506 16.81 16.11 -6.57
CA VAL A 506 17.50 16.86 -5.50
C VAL A 506 16.54 17.91 -4.99
N SER A 507 16.25 17.91 -3.68
CA SER A 507 15.32 18.85 -3.07
C SER A 507 15.91 19.51 -1.82
N ALA A 508 15.71 20.81 -1.68
CA ALA A 508 16.00 21.55 -0.46
C ALA A 508 14.66 22.02 0.16
N SER A 509 14.45 21.75 1.44
CA SER A 509 13.27 22.21 2.18
C SER A 509 13.68 23.07 3.38
N THR A 510 12.84 24.04 3.73
CA THR A 510 13.05 24.88 4.92
C THR A 510 11.73 25.37 5.53
N LYS A 511 11.71 25.58 6.84
CA LYS A 511 10.62 26.31 7.50
C LYS A 511 10.77 27.81 7.23
N LEU A 512 9.85 28.36 6.44
CA LEU A 512 9.74 29.80 6.17
C LEU A 512 9.03 30.55 7.31
N GLY A 513 8.31 29.82 8.17
CA GLY A 513 7.68 30.36 9.38
C GLY A 513 7.20 29.24 10.29
N ALA A 514 6.51 29.59 11.39
CA ALA A 514 5.99 28.60 12.35
C ALA A 514 5.01 27.58 11.73
N LYS A 515 4.27 28.00 10.69
CA LYS A 515 3.23 27.25 10.00
C LYS A 515 3.49 27.04 8.50
N THR A 516 4.60 27.55 7.98
CA THR A 516 4.90 27.61 6.53
C THR A 516 6.19 26.87 6.23
N THR A 517 6.14 25.93 5.29
CA THR A 517 7.31 25.22 4.74
C THR A 517 7.44 25.52 3.26
N GLY A 518 8.64 25.89 2.81
CA GLY A 518 8.98 26.01 1.40
C GLY A 518 9.95 24.91 0.99
N SER A 519 9.86 24.44 -0.25
CA SER A 519 10.85 23.55 -0.84
C SER A 519 11.07 23.83 -2.32
N LEU A 520 12.31 23.67 -2.77
CA LEU A 520 12.71 23.74 -4.17
C LEU A 520 13.33 22.41 -4.56
N SER A 521 12.90 21.82 -5.68
CA SER A 521 13.39 20.55 -6.17
C SER A 521 13.78 20.62 -7.65
N LEU A 522 14.91 20.01 -7.99
CA LEU A 522 15.32 19.71 -9.36
C LEU A 522 15.04 18.23 -9.62
N ARG A 523 14.33 17.94 -10.72
CA ARG A 523 14.04 16.59 -11.21
C ARG A 523 14.63 16.40 -12.61
N HIS A 524 15.30 15.28 -12.83
CA HIS A 524 15.58 14.76 -14.16
C HIS A 524 15.02 13.34 -14.25
N THR A 525 14.15 13.08 -15.22
CA THR A 525 13.55 11.76 -15.47
C THR A 525 13.90 11.33 -16.89
N ASN A 526 14.42 10.11 -17.04
CA ASN A 526 14.58 9.44 -18.33
C ASN A 526 13.76 8.15 -18.33
N PHE A 527 12.92 7.97 -19.34
CA PHE A 527 12.13 6.79 -19.61
C PHE A 527 12.54 6.17 -20.95
N ASP A 528 13.24 5.03 -20.92
CA ASP A 528 13.62 4.27 -22.08
C ASP A 528 12.58 3.16 -22.38
N THR A 529 12.06 3.13 -23.61
CA THR A 529 11.29 2.02 -24.18
C THR A 529 11.47 1.99 -25.70
N THR A 530 11.01 0.93 -26.36
CA THR A 530 11.15 0.76 -27.82
C THR A 530 10.21 1.63 -28.66
N THR A 531 9.11 2.13 -28.07
CA THR A 531 8.06 2.88 -28.79
C THR A 531 8.05 4.37 -28.46
N ASN A 532 7.84 4.71 -27.19
CA ASN A 532 7.66 6.09 -26.71
C ASN A 532 8.67 6.42 -25.57
N PRO A 533 9.98 6.50 -25.85
CA PRO A 533 10.94 7.01 -24.88
C PRO A 533 10.70 8.50 -24.60
N TYR A 534 11.00 8.97 -23.39
CA TYR A 534 10.95 10.41 -23.08
C TYR A 534 12.02 10.82 -22.08
N THR A 535 12.43 12.09 -22.13
CA THR A 535 13.21 12.75 -21.08
C THR A 535 12.44 13.94 -20.55
N GLU A 536 12.63 14.25 -19.27
CA GLU A 536 12.04 15.41 -18.59
C GLU A 536 13.09 16.04 -17.66
N ASN A 537 13.24 17.35 -17.73
CA ASN A 537 13.93 18.19 -16.75
C ASN A 537 12.91 19.16 -16.15
N ALA A 538 12.78 19.16 -14.83
CA ALA A 538 11.81 19.99 -14.14
C ALA A 538 12.38 20.70 -12.90
N LEU A 539 11.99 21.97 -12.73
CA LEU A 539 12.16 22.76 -11.51
C LEU A 539 10.81 22.86 -10.80
N VAL A 540 10.74 22.35 -9.57
CA VAL A 540 9.52 22.29 -8.76
C VAL A 540 9.68 23.13 -7.51
N GLY A 541 8.90 24.22 -7.41
CA GLY A 541 8.78 25.01 -6.20
C GLY A 541 7.46 24.71 -5.48
N THR A 542 7.51 24.39 -4.19
CA THR A 542 6.32 24.14 -3.37
C THR A 542 6.34 25.00 -2.11
N VAL A 543 5.19 25.59 -1.77
CA VAL A 543 4.95 26.25 -0.48
C VAL A 543 3.70 25.65 0.14
N THR A 544 3.82 25.19 1.39
CA THR A 544 2.71 24.60 2.15
C THR A 544 2.51 25.35 3.45
N TYR A 545 1.26 25.71 3.73
CA TYR A 545 0.81 26.30 4.99
C TYR A 545 -0.10 25.31 5.74
N THR A 546 0.16 25.11 7.03
CA THR A 546 -0.66 24.25 7.92
C THR A 546 -1.27 25.08 9.04
N TYR A 547 -2.58 24.99 9.23
CA TYR A 547 -3.36 25.83 10.15
C TYR A 547 -3.20 25.44 11.63
#